data_AF-A0A1E4TNS7-F1
#
_entry.id   AF-A0A1E4TNS7-F1
#
_cell.length_a   1.000
_cell.length_b   1.000
_cell.length_c   1.000
_cell.angle_alpha   90.00
_cell.angle_beta   90.00
_cell.angle_gamma   90.00
#
_symmetry.space_group_name_H-M   'P 1'
#
loop_
_entity.id
_entity.type
_entity.pdbx_description
1 polymer ?
#
loop_
_entity_poly.entity_id
_entity_poly.type
_entity_poly.pdbx_seq_one_letter_code
_entity_poly.pdbx_strand_id
1 'polypeptide(L)'
;MFNSSFSETLIYESILENHEVIDRSVMLKNPESIPVISLSISMLTMEVAEIILSYLYYDEAEIPDNLAIEVLLISDVLFIDRLKTMAAISLTKIENFDEISVYDILRAGWQTRVHRLEVFVAKLIANDLDKYIEEEEFSEVILESAQRIEIREDTDTIELIDDIRFYLAKRHAIEIEDDDDENSLIDYDQMNKYQTDLKKLDDLLFKLGLEA
;
A
#
# COMPACT_ATOMS: atom_id res chain seq x y z
N MET A 1 -6.69 -20.66 7.98
CA MET A 1 -6.39 -22.09 8.24
C MET A 1 -7.56 -22.90 7.70
N PHE A 2 -7.29 -23.77 6.73
CA PHE A 2 -8.28 -24.47 5.91
C PHE A 2 -9.07 -25.49 6.73
N ASN A 3 -10.41 -25.45 6.68
CA ASN A 3 -11.29 -26.48 7.26
C ASN A 3 -11.82 -27.38 6.13
N SER A 4 -11.08 -28.43 5.76
CA SER A 4 -11.62 -29.52 4.96
C SER A 4 -11.22 -30.86 5.57
N SER A 5 -12.13 -31.83 5.51
CA SER A 5 -11.91 -33.19 5.99
C SER A 5 -11.05 -34.03 5.03
N PHE A 6 -10.74 -33.51 3.83
CA PHE A 6 -10.06 -34.21 2.73
C PHE A 6 -10.72 -35.54 2.28
N SER A 7 -11.87 -35.91 2.84
CA SER A 7 -12.65 -37.10 2.44
C SER A 7 -13.06 -37.04 0.95
N GLU A 8 -13.21 -35.83 0.42
CA GLU A 8 -13.53 -35.50 -0.97
C GLU A 8 -12.45 -36.00 -1.95
N THR A 9 -11.20 -36.17 -1.48
CA THR A 9 -10.06 -36.55 -2.32
C THR A 9 -10.05 -38.05 -2.66
N LEU A 10 -10.78 -38.90 -1.94
CA LEU A 10 -10.87 -40.35 -2.20
C LEU A 10 -11.43 -40.67 -3.60
N ILE A 11 -12.31 -39.82 -4.11
CA ILE A 11 -12.85 -39.96 -5.48
C ILE A 11 -11.76 -39.66 -6.50
N TYR A 12 -10.86 -38.73 -6.20
CA TYR A 12 -9.76 -38.34 -7.10
C TYR A 12 -8.76 -39.49 -7.31
N GLU A 13 -8.41 -40.24 -6.25
CA GLU A 13 -7.57 -41.44 -6.36
C GLU A 13 -8.22 -42.50 -7.26
N SER A 14 -9.52 -42.78 -7.07
CA SER A 14 -10.24 -43.75 -7.90
C SER A 14 -10.40 -43.34 -9.38
N ILE A 15 -10.34 -42.04 -9.69
CA ILE A 15 -10.40 -41.52 -11.07
C ILE A 15 -9.05 -41.67 -11.77
N LEU A 16 -7.94 -41.47 -11.04
CA LEU A 16 -6.58 -41.58 -11.56
C LEU A 16 -6.13 -43.03 -11.78
N GLU A 17 -6.72 -44.01 -11.10
CA GLU A 17 -6.33 -45.42 -11.21
C GLU A 17 -6.46 -45.98 -12.65
N ASN A 18 -7.23 -45.35 -13.54
CA ASN A 18 -7.42 -45.85 -14.91
C ASN A 18 -7.13 -44.87 -16.04
N HIS A 19 -7.08 -43.56 -15.81
CA HIS A 19 -6.86 -42.60 -16.90
C HIS A 19 -6.06 -41.37 -16.43
N GLU A 20 -5.00 -41.03 -17.19
CA GLU A 20 -4.30 -39.73 -17.13
C GLU A 20 -5.19 -38.54 -17.52
N VAL A 21 -6.50 -38.76 -17.74
CA VAL A 21 -7.47 -37.79 -18.24
C VAL A 21 -8.66 -37.73 -17.28
N ILE A 22 -8.91 -36.53 -16.75
CA ILE A 22 -10.03 -36.24 -15.85
C ILE A 22 -11.33 -36.12 -16.69
N ASP A 23 -12.28 -37.04 -16.49
CA ASP A 23 -13.62 -36.94 -17.12
C ASP A 23 -14.50 -35.91 -16.40
N ARG A 24 -14.66 -34.74 -17.03
CA ARG A 24 -15.50 -33.64 -16.53
C ARG A 24 -16.97 -34.05 -16.37
N SER A 25 -17.45 -35.03 -17.12
CA SER A 25 -18.84 -35.51 -17.07
C SER A 25 -19.15 -36.20 -15.73
N VAL A 26 -18.16 -36.90 -15.17
CA VAL A 26 -18.26 -37.59 -13.87
C VAL A 26 -18.22 -36.59 -12.73
N MET A 27 -17.38 -35.55 -12.85
CA MET A 27 -17.30 -34.45 -11.88
C MET A 27 -18.58 -33.63 -11.84
N LEU A 28 -19.19 -33.31 -13.00
CA LEU A 28 -20.45 -32.57 -13.07
C LEU A 28 -21.64 -33.33 -12.44
N LYS A 29 -21.60 -34.68 -12.45
CA LYS A 29 -22.62 -35.52 -11.82
C LYS A 29 -22.42 -35.67 -10.31
N ASN A 30 -21.21 -35.44 -9.82
CA ASN A 30 -20.84 -35.56 -8.42
C ASN A 30 -20.17 -34.26 -7.95
N PRO A 31 -20.89 -33.13 -7.88
CA PRO A 31 -20.28 -31.84 -7.56
C PRO A 31 -19.58 -31.81 -6.19
N GLU A 32 -20.00 -32.63 -5.23
CA GLU A 32 -19.34 -32.78 -3.91
C GLU A 32 -17.98 -33.50 -3.97
N SER A 33 -17.61 -34.07 -5.12
CA SER A 33 -16.30 -34.72 -5.31
C SER A 33 -15.21 -33.76 -5.80
N ILE A 34 -15.59 -32.53 -6.15
CA ILE A 34 -14.63 -31.50 -6.54
C ILE A 34 -14.16 -30.83 -5.24
N PRO A 35 -12.87 -30.91 -4.88
CA PRO A 35 -12.36 -30.21 -3.72
C PRO A 35 -12.52 -28.70 -3.94
N VAL A 36 -13.41 -28.08 -3.19
CA VAL A 36 -13.63 -26.63 -3.23
C VAL A 36 -12.81 -25.97 -2.14
N ILE A 37 -11.74 -25.28 -2.54
CA ILE A 37 -11.00 -24.42 -1.62
C ILE A 37 -11.68 -23.05 -1.63
N SER A 38 -12.40 -22.73 -0.54
CA SER A 38 -12.93 -21.40 -0.34
C SER A 38 -11.85 -20.50 0.25
N LEU A 39 -11.43 -19.51 -0.53
CA LEU A 39 -10.68 -18.37 0.00
C LEU A 39 -11.71 -17.41 0.59
N SER A 40 -11.94 -17.48 1.90
CA SER A 40 -12.82 -16.55 2.61
C SER A 40 -12.13 -15.20 2.79
N ILE A 41 -11.85 -14.52 1.67
CA ILE A 41 -11.26 -13.19 1.67
C ILE A 41 -12.34 -12.21 1.22
N SER A 42 -12.86 -11.42 2.16
CA SER A 42 -14.03 -10.55 1.94
C SER A 42 -13.81 -9.48 0.87
N MET A 43 -12.55 -9.09 0.63
CA MET A 43 -12.16 -8.07 -0.36
C MET A 43 -11.80 -8.67 -1.73
N LEU A 44 -11.97 -9.98 -1.95
CA LEU A 44 -11.63 -10.60 -3.24
C LEU A 44 -12.79 -10.44 -4.24
N THR A 45 -12.63 -9.52 -5.18
CA THR A 45 -13.50 -9.36 -6.35
C THR A 45 -13.13 -10.34 -7.47
N MET A 46 -14.00 -10.50 -8.47
CA MET A 46 -13.74 -11.41 -9.59
C MET A 46 -12.53 -10.92 -10.41
N GLU A 47 -12.45 -9.61 -10.58
CA GLU A 47 -11.39 -8.91 -11.31
C GLU A 47 -10.04 -9.09 -10.61
N VAL A 48 -9.97 -8.92 -9.29
CA VAL A 48 -8.74 -9.16 -8.52
C VAL A 48 -8.36 -10.64 -8.53
N ALA A 49 -9.35 -11.55 -8.44
CA ALA A 49 -9.10 -12.98 -8.56
C ALA A 49 -8.51 -13.35 -9.93
N GLU A 50 -9.01 -12.74 -11.02
CA GLU A 50 -8.47 -12.92 -12.36
C GLU A 50 -7.02 -12.45 -12.45
N ILE A 51 -6.69 -11.28 -11.88
CA ILE A 51 -5.31 -10.77 -11.84
C ILE A 51 -4.39 -11.72 -11.09
N ILE A 52 -4.81 -12.20 -9.91
CA ILE A 52 -4.00 -13.12 -9.09
C ILE A 52 -3.81 -14.47 -9.81
N LEU A 53 -4.88 -15.01 -10.39
CA LEU A 53 -4.80 -16.28 -11.13
C LEU A 53 -3.93 -16.11 -12.38
N SER A 54 -4.05 -15.01 -13.10
CA SER A 54 -3.20 -14.70 -14.25
C SER A 54 -1.73 -14.63 -13.83
N TYR A 55 -1.43 -13.95 -12.72
CA TYR A 55 -0.09 -13.94 -12.14
C TYR A 55 0.41 -15.35 -11.80
N LEU A 56 -0.39 -16.15 -11.11
CA LEU A 56 0.02 -17.50 -10.67
C LEU A 56 0.27 -18.46 -11.84
N TYR A 57 -0.46 -18.32 -12.94
CA TYR A 57 -0.38 -19.23 -14.08
C TYR A 57 0.58 -18.75 -15.18
N TYR A 58 0.72 -17.44 -15.37
CA TYR A 58 1.52 -16.86 -16.44
C TYR A 58 2.74 -16.06 -15.96
N ASP A 59 2.90 -15.86 -14.64
CA ASP A 59 3.95 -15.02 -14.02
C ASP A 59 3.94 -13.55 -14.52
N GLU A 60 2.79 -13.10 -15.03
CA GLU A 60 2.54 -11.76 -15.51
C GLU A 60 1.18 -11.27 -14.99
N ALA A 61 1.12 -9.98 -14.65
CA ALA A 61 -0.10 -9.31 -14.21
C ALA A 61 -0.10 -7.84 -14.63
N GLU A 62 -1.16 -7.44 -15.31
CA GLU A 62 -1.48 -6.03 -15.53
C GLU A 62 -2.43 -5.60 -14.40
N ILE A 63 -2.03 -4.59 -13.64
CA ILE A 63 -2.75 -4.15 -12.44
C ILE A 63 -3.34 -2.77 -12.73
N PRO A 64 -4.66 -2.65 -12.93
CA PRO A 64 -5.33 -1.37 -13.04
C PRO A 64 -5.19 -0.57 -11.73
N ASP A 65 -5.06 0.75 -11.85
CA ASP A 65 -4.86 1.64 -10.70
C ASP A 65 -5.96 1.45 -9.65
N ASN A 66 -7.22 1.46 -10.07
CA ASN A 66 -8.41 1.31 -9.21
C ASN A 66 -8.48 -0.03 -8.44
N LEU A 67 -7.72 -1.05 -8.85
CA LEU A 67 -7.64 -2.35 -8.18
C LEU A 67 -6.32 -2.56 -7.43
N ALA A 68 -5.37 -1.64 -7.55
CA ALA A 68 -4.01 -1.86 -7.09
C ALA A 68 -3.92 -2.02 -5.55
N ILE A 69 -4.75 -1.32 -4.77
CA ILE A 69 -4.83 -1.51 -3.31
C ILE A 69 -5.36 -2.91 -2.98
N GLU A 70 -6.44 -3.36 -3.61
CA GLU A 70 -7.01 -4.69 -3.37
C GLU A 70 -5.99 -5.79 -3.74
N VAL A 71 -5.34 -5.68 -4.89
CA VAL A 71 -4.28 -6.61 -5.32
C VAL A 71 -3.12 -6.61 -4.32
N LEU A 72 -2.70 -5.44 -3.82
CA LEU A 72 -1.65 -5.33 -2.80
C LEU A 72 -2.04 -6.07 -1.50
N LEU A 73 -3.24 -5.82 -0.98
CA LEU A 73 -3.72 -6.44 0.26
C LEU A 73 -3.88 -7.95 0.10
N ILE A 74 -4.48 -8.41 -1.01
CA ILE A 74 -4.66 -9.85 -1.24
C ILE A 74 -3.32 -10.55 -1.44
N SER A 75 -2.40 -9.96 -2.22
CA SER A 75 -1.08 -10.55 -2.44
C SER A 75 -0.27 -10.66 -1.15
N ASP A 76 -0.42 -9.72 -0.21
CA ASP A 76 0.14 -9.85 1.14
C ASP A 76 -0.49 -11.00 1.92
N VAL A 77 -1.83 -11.11 1.93
CA VAL A 77 -2.55 -12.22 2.59
C VAL A 77 -2.19 -13.59 2.02
N LEU A 78 -1.96 -13.68 0.71
CA LEU A 78 -1.58 -14.89 0.01
C LEU A 78 -0.07 -15.16 0.02
N PHE A 79 0.73 -14.27 0.61
CA PHE A 79 2.20 -14.35 0.64
C PHE A 79 2.84 -14.44 -0.76
N ILE A 80 2.32 -13.65 -1.71
CA ILE A 80 2.83 -13.56 -3.08
C ILE A 80 3.70 -12.30 -3.22
N ASP A 81 4.93 -12.36 -2.70
CA ASP A 81 5.81 -11.19 -2.53
C ASP A 81 6.09 -10.41 -3.82
N ARG A 82 6.26 -11.10 -4.95
CA ARG A 82 6.51 -10.44 -6.23
C ARG A 82 5.29 -9.70 -6.75
N LEU A 83 4.09 -10.28 -6.64
CA LEU A 83 2.84 -9.59 -7.01
C LEU A 83 2.57 -8.40 -6.09
N LYS A 84 2.82 -8.55 -4.78
CA LYS A 84 2.76 -7.46 -3.81
C LYS A 84 3.69 -6.30 -4.20
N THR A 85 4.92 -6.62 -4.58
CA THR A 85 5.88 -5.63 -5.06
C THR A 85 5.40 -4.94 -6.34
N MET A 86 4.83 -5.69 -7.29
CA MET A 86 4.26 -5.14 -8.52
C MET A 86 3.09 -4.18 -8.24
N ALA A 87 2.17 -4.57 -7.35
CA ALA A 87 1.04 -3.73 -6.94
C ALA A 87 1.51 -2.43 -6.28
N ALA A 88 2.48 -2.52 -5.35
CA ALA A 88 3.08 -1.34 -4.74
C ALA A 88 3.75 -0.42 -5.77
N ILE A 89 4.44 -0.98 -6.78
CA ILE A 89 5.02 -0.20 -7.86
C ILE A 89 3.92 0.51 -8.67
N SER A 90 2.80 -0.17 -8.97
CA SER A 90 1.67 0.43 -9.68
C SER A 90 1.11 1.63 -8.93
N LEU A 91 0.90 1.50 -7.62
CA LEU A 91 0.42 2.61 -6.78
C LEU A 91 1.36 3.82 -6.82
N THR A 92 2.68 3.61 -6.84
CA THR A 92 3.64 4.73 -6.93
C THR A 92 3.68 5.44 -8.29
N LYS A 93 3.00 4.92 -9.31
CA LYS A 93 2.92 5.52 -10.64
C LYS A 93 1.63 6.33 -10.85
N ILE A 94 0.69 6.27 -9.90
CA ILE A 94 -0.56 7.01 -9.98
C ILE A 94 -0.25 8.50 -9.88
N GLU A 95 -0.70 9.26 -10.89
CA GLU A 95 -0.57 10.72 -10.93
C GLU A 95 -1.89 11.42 -10.54
N ASN A 96 -3.02 10.73 -10.68
CA ASN A 96 -4.35 11.25 -10.36
C ASN A 96 -5.01 10.45 -9.23
N PHE A 97 -5.41 11.15 -8.18
CA PHE A 97 -6.00 10.58 -6.96
C PHE A 97 -7.52 10.80 -6.87
N ASP A 98 -8.19 10.99 -8.01
CA ASP A 98 -9.66 11.13 -8.07
C ASP A 98 -10.40 9.86 -7.62
N GLU A 99 -9.87 8.67 -7.94
CA GLU A 99 -10.50 7.38 -7.61
C GLU A 99 -9.92 6.73 -6.36
N ILE A 100 -8.68 7.07 -6.00
CA ILE A 100 -7.93 6.45 -4.90
C ILE A 100 -7.33 7.55 -4.04
N SER A 101 -7.71 7.57 -2.77
CA SER A 101 -7.14 8.50 -1.81
C SER A 101 -5.66 8.20 -1.54
N VAL A 102 -4.84 9.25 -1.48
CA VAL A 102 -3.44 9.16 -1.06
C VAL A 102 -3.33 8.56 0.34
N TYR A 103 -4.30 8.83 1.20
CA TYR A 103 -4.36 8.30 2.57
C TYR A 103 -4.68 6.80 2.60
N ASP A 104 -5.49 6.30 1.66
CA ASP A 104 -5.74 4.86 1.52
C ASP A 104 -4.48 4.11 1.08
N ILE A 105 -3.68 4.71 0.20
CA ILE A 105 -2.36 4.16 -0.19
C ILE A 105 -1.43 4.08 1.03
N LEU A 106 -1.41 5.11 1.87
CA LEU A 106 -0.60 5.14 3.09
C LEU A 106 -1.03 4.06 4.08
N ARG A 107 -2.34 3.96 4.35
CA ARG A 107 -2.91 2.93 5.23
C ARG A 107 -2.63 1.52 4.69
N ALA A 108 -2.73 1.31 3.39
CA ALA A 108 -2.37 0.04 2.75
C ALA A 108 -0.87 -0.27 2.90
N GLY A 109 -0.01 0.75 2.76
CA GLY A 109 1.44 0.65 3.03
C GLY A 109 1.72 0.18 4.46
N TRP A 110 1.05 0.79 5.44
CA TRP A 110 1.16 0.41 6.85
C TRP A 110 0.69 -1.02 7.14
N GLN A 111 -0.46 -1.41 6.61
CA GLN A 111 -1.04 -2.75 6.80
C GLN A 111 -0.13 -3.84 6.22
N THR A 112 0.41 -3.58 5.02
CA THR A 112 1.24 -4.54 4.30
C THR A 112 2.73 -4.40 4.59
N ARG A 113 3.13 -3.44 5.44
CA ARG A 113 4.54 -3.13 5.78
C ARG A 113 5.39 -2.81 4.55
N VAL A 114 4.81 -2.10 3.58
CA VAL A 114 5.51 -1.65 2.36
C VAL A 114 5.96 -0.20 2.54
N HIS A 115 7.16 -0.04 3.11
CA HIS A 115 7.75 1.27 3.40
C HIS A 115 7.86 2.19 2.18
N ARG A 116 8.00 1.62 0.98
CA ARG A 116 8.01 2.39 -0.28
C ARG A 116 6.74 3.25 -0.46
N LEU A 117 5.58 2.76 -0.02
CA LEU A 117 4.32 3.50 -0.13
C LEU A 117 4.25 4.63 0.90
N GLU A 118 4.79 4.42 2.10
CA GLU A 118 4.90 5.45 3.14
C GLU A 118 5.75 6.62 2.64
N VAL A 119 6.94 6.30 2.11
CA VAL A 119 7.84 7.26 1.49
C VAL A 119 7.18 8.00 0.32
N PHE A 120 6.46 7.28 -0.54
CA PHE A 120 5.78 7.87 -1.69
C PHE A 120 4.74 8.90 -1.26
N VAL A 121 3.89 8.54 -0.29
CA VAL A 121 2.85 9.44 0.23
C VAL A 121 3.46 10.63 0.96
N ALA A 122 4.46 10.43 1.81
CA ALA A 122 5.15 11.52 2.50
C ALA A 122 5.76 12.52 1.52
N LYS A 123 6.34 12.03 0.42
CA LYS A 123 6.88 12.89 -0.65
C LYS A 123 5.78 13.67 -1.38
N LEU A 124 4.63 13.04 -1.67
CA LEU A 124 3.49 13.72 -2.29
C LEU A 124 2.96 14.84 -1.38
N ILE A 125 2.78 14.55 -0.10
CA ILE A 125 2.31 15.53 0.90
C ILE A 125 3.31 16.67 1.03
N ALA A 126 4.60 16.37 1.16
CA ALA A 126 5.64 17.38 1.25
C ALA A 126 5.69 18.28 0.00
N ASN A 127 5.37 17.77 -1.19
CA ASN A 127 5.37 18.55 -2.43
C ASN A 127 4.25 19.59 -2.50
N ASP A 128 3.09 19.33 -1.90
CA ASP A 128 1.92 20.22 -1.92
C ASP A 128 1.28 20.34 -0.52
N LEU A 129 2.11 20.68 0.47
CA LEU A 129 1.70 20.70 1.89
C LEU A 129 0.49 21.61 2.13
N ASP A 130 0.39 22.74 1.43
CA ASP A 130 -0.70 23.70 1.57
C ASP A 130 -2.07 23.11 1.20
N LYS A 131 -2.10 22.16 0.26
CA LYS A 131 -3.32 21.44 -0.07
C LYS A 131 -3.71 20.50 1.07
N TYR A 132 -2.79 19.66 1.52
CA TYR A 132 -3.08 18.59 2.47
C TYR A 132 -3.32 19.09 3.90
N ILE A 133 -2.71 20.19 4.31
CA ILE A 133 -2.87 20.72 5.67
C ILE A 133 -4.28 21.21 6.00
N GLU A 134 -5.04 21.59 4.98
CA GLU A 134 -6.43 22.02 5.10
C GLU A 134 -7.41 20.83 5.08
N GLU A 135 -6.96 19.63 4.72
CA GLU A 135 -7.79 18.43 4.65
C GLU A 135 -7.97 17.81 6.05
N GLU A 136 -9.24 17.54 6.42
CA GLU A 136 -9.56 16.89 7.70
C GLU A 136 -8.95 15.48 7.78
N GLU A 137 -8.96 14.74 6.66
CA GLU A 137 -8.41 13.38 6.60
C GLU A 137 -6.90 13.34 6.88
N PHE A 138 -6.14 14.40 6.55
CA PHE A 138 -4.72 14.47 6.91
C PHE A 138 -4.54 14.48 8.44
N SER A 139 -5.39 15.22 9.14
CA SER A 139 -5.38 15.27 10.61
C SER A 139 -5.71 13.92 11.22
N GLU A 140 -6.69 13.20 10.65
CA GLU A 140 -7.04 11.83 11.08
C GLU A 140 -5.87 10.87 10.90
N VAL A 141 -5.20 10.91 9.75
CA VAL A 141 -4.06 10.05 9.44
C VAL A 141 -2.85 10.35 10.34
N ILE A 142 -2.61 11.61 10.71
CA ILE A 142 -1.58 11.96 11.69
C ILE A 142 -1.90 11.34 13.06
N LEU A 143 -3.15 11.41 13.50
CA LEU A 143 -3.60 10.78 14.75
C LEU A 143 -3.47 9.26 14.70
N GLU A 144 -3.85 8.63 13.58
CA GLU A 144 -3.63 7.20 13.33
C GLU A 144 -2.14 6.85 13.43
N SER A 145 -1.26 7.65 12.82
CA SER A 145 0.20 7.46 12.88
C SER A 145 0.73 7.61 14.31
N ALA A 146 0.23 8.58 15.08
CA ALA A 146 0.62 8.79 16.47
C ALA A 146 0.22 7.61 17.36
N GLN A 147 -0.99 7.07 17.19
CA GLN A 147 -1.47 5.90 17.94
C GLN A 147 -0.69 4.62 17.63
N ARG A 148 -0.17 4.49 16.40
CA ARG A 148 0.68 3.34 16.03
C ARG A 148 2.01 3.31 16.80
N ILE A 149 2.44 4.43 17.38
CA ILE A 149 3.67 4.57 18.17
C ILE A 149 3.46 4.15 19.62
N GLU A 150 2.29 4.35 20.23
CA GLU A 150 2.02 3.89 21.61
C GLU A 150 2.20 2.37 21.80
N ILE A 151 2.20 1.61 20.71
CA ILE A 151 2.40 0.15 20.70
C ILE A 151 3.91 -0.22 20.71
N ARG A 152 4.83 0.74 20.55
CA ARG A 152 6.30 0.56 20.54
C ARG A 152 6.97 1.48 21.56
N GLU A 153 7.58 0.90 22.58
CA GLU A 153 8.16 1.61 23.73
C GLU A 153 9.41 2.49 23.47
N ASP A 154 9.60 3.20 22.33
CA ASP A 154 10.91 3.90 22.15
C ASP A 154 11.02 5.10 21.17
N THR A 155 9.94 5.79 20.76
CA THR A 155 10.10 6.99 19.90
C THR A 155 9.19 8.16 20.30
N ASP A 156 9.82 9.29 20.67
CA ASP A 156 9.17 10.58 20.98
C ASP A 156 8.65 11.32 19.74
N THR A 157 8.70 10.72 18.54
CA THR A 157 8.38 11.41 17.26
C THR A 157 7.39 10.62 16.38
N ILE A 158 6.52 11.35 15.68
CA ILE A 158 5.53 10.78 14.76
C ILE A 158 6.20 10.45 13.42
N GLU A 159 6.33 9.16 13.09
CA GLU A 159 7.04 8.67 11.89
C GLU A 159 6.60 9.37 10.59
N LEU A 160 5.30 9.49 10.35
CA LEU A 160 4.77 10.19 9.18
C LEU A 160 5.20 11.66 9.12
N ILE A 161 5.22 12.35 10.26
CA ILE A 161 5.63 13.76 10.33
C ILE A 161 7.13 13.88 10.05
N ASP A 162 7.93 12.96 10.58
CA ASP A 162 9.38 12.96 10.35
C ASP A 162 9.70 12.70 8.87
N ASP A 163 8.98 11.78 8.23
CA ASP A 163 9.11 11.55 6.78
C ASP A 163 8.73 12.80 5.97
N ILE A 164 7.64 13.48 6.32
CA ILE A 164 7.22 14.72 5.67
C ILE A 164 8.26 15.83 5.89
N ARG A 165 8.76 16.01 7.13
CA ARG A 165 9.82 16.98 7.46
C ARG A 165 11.09 16.72 6.67
N PHE A 166 11.47 15.44 6.53
CA PHE A 166 12.60 15.03 5.70
C PHE A 166 12.40 15.43 4.24
N TYR A 167 11.24 15.15 3.63
CA TYR A 167 10.98 15.50 2.24
C TYR A 167 10.78 17.00 2.00
N LEU A 168 10.26 17.75 2.98
CA LEU A 168 10.22 19.21 2.94
C LEU A 168 11.64 19.78 2.93
N ALA A 169 12.51 19.33 3.84
CA ALA A 169 13.90 19.74 3.89
C ALA A 169 14.60 19.38 2.57
N LYS A 170 14.35 18.18 2.04
CA LYS A 170 14.90 17.74 0.76
C LYS A 170 14.42 18.64 -0.38
N ARG A 171 13.13 18.94 -0.49
CA ARG A 171 12.58 19.79 -1.56
C ARG A 171 13.22 21.19 -1.56
N HIS A 172 13.35 21.80 -0.39
CA HIS A 172 13.96 23.12 -0.24
C HIS A 172 15.50 23.10 -0.33
N ALA A 173 16.14 21.95 -0.15
CA ALA A 173 17.59 21.77 -0.33
C ALA A 173 17.97 21.26 -1.74
N ILE A 174 17.04 20.65 -2.48
CA ILE A 174 17.26 20.08 -3.82
C ILE A 174 17.26 21.15 -4.91
N GLU A 175 16.76 22.36 -4.68
CA GLU A 175 16.89 23.44 -5.67
C GLU A 175 18.34 23.99 -5.79
N ILE A 176 19.34 23.40 -5.10
CA ILE A 176 20.76 23.79 -5.17
C ILE A 176 21.61 22.83 -6.03
N GLU A 177 21.15 21.61 -6.35
CA GLU A 177 21.92 20.64 -7.14
C GLU A 177 21.42 20.56 -8.60
N ASP A 178 21.71 21.60 -9.39
CA ASP A 178 21.81 21.51 -10.87
C ASP A 178 22.65 22.66 -11.50
N ASP A 179 23.12 23.64 -10.72
CA ASP A 179 24.09 24.65 -11.19
C ASP A 179 25.44 24.47 -10.47
N ASP A 180 26.44 24.00 -11.22
CA ASP A 180 27.88 23.96 -10.88
C ASP A 180 28.47 25.39 -10.72
N ASP A 181 27.84 26.28 -9.96
CA ASP A 181 28.34 27.63 -9.70
C ASP A 181 28.81 27.74 -8.25
N GLU A 182 30.12 27.99 -8.07
CA GLU A 182 30.85 28.15 -6.79
C GLU A 182 30.37 29.34 -5.92
N ASN A 183 29.19 29.89 -6.22
CA ASN A 183 28.51 30.98 -5.51
C ASN A 183 27.06 30.60 -5.16
N SER A 184 26.86 29.44 -4.54
CA SER A 184 25.59 29.15 -3.86
C SER A 184 25.33 30.19 -2.76
N LEU A 185 24.67 31.29 -3.13
CA LEU A 185 23.93 32.09 -2.17
C LEU A 185 22.92 31.12 -1.56
N ILE A 186 22.99 30.94 -0.24
CA ILE A 186 21.85 30.41 0.52
C ILE A 186 20.65 31.24 0.07
N ASP A 187 19.70 30.61 -0.63
CA ASP A 187 18.49 31.30 -1.01
C ASP A 187 17.68 31.50 0.27
N TYR A 188 17.82 32.69 0.86
CA TYR A 188 17.08 33.10 2.04
C TYR A 188 15.57 32.98 1.82
N ASP A 189 15.08 33.06 0.58
CA ASP A 189 13.67 32.85 0.25
C ASP A 189 13.25 31.38 0.45
N GLN A 190 14.03 30.42 -0.04
CA GLN A 190 13.78 28.99 0.19
C GLN A 190 13.86 28.63 1.67
N MET A 191 14.85 29.15 2.41
CA MET A 191 14.96 28.92 3.84
C MET A 191 13.74 29.47 4.61
N ASN A 192 13.24 30.65 4.22
CA ASN A 192 12.03 31.22 4.82
C ASN A 192 10.78 30.38 4.50
N LYS A 193 10.65 29.88 3.25
CA LYS A 193 9.55 28.99 2.86
C LYS A 193 9.58 27.69 3.65
N TYR A 194 10.76 27.07 3.80
CA TYR A 194 10.93 25.87 4.62
C TYR A 194 10.51 26.11 6.08
N GLN A 195 10.98 27.19 6.71
CA GLN A 195 10.57 27.53 8.07
C GLN A 195 9.06 27.78 8.19
N THR A 196 8.46 28.39 7.16
CA THR A 196 7.00 28.59 7.11
C THR A 196 6.25 27.26 7.06
N ASP A 197 6.71 26.31 6.24
CA ASP A 197 6.10 24.98 6.12
C ASP A 197 6.23 24.17 7.41
N LEU A 198 7.40 24.21 8.05
CA LEU A 198 7.61 23.59 9.36
C LEU A 198 6.65 24.16 10.41
N LYS A 199 6.50 25.49 10.43
CA LYS A 199 5.61 26.15 11.37
C LYS A 199 4.15 25.71 11.17
N LYS A 200 3.70 25.53 9.93
CA LYS A 200 2.34 25.02 9.67
C LYS A 200 2.15 23.61 10.24
N LEU A 201 3.13 22.72 10.08
CA LEU A 201 3.09 21.38 10.67
C LEU A 201 3.05 21.45 12.20
N ASP A 202 3.88 22.29 12.82
CA ASP A 202 3.90 22.43 14.27
C ASP A 202 2.57 23.02 14.80
N ASP A 203 2.00 24.02 14.11
CA ASP A 203 0.68 24.58 14.42
C ASP A 203 -0.43 23.52 14.30
N LEU A 204 -0.34 22.62 13.31
CA LEU A 204 -1.26 21.49 13.14
C LEU A 204 -1.13 20.49 14.30
N LEU A 205 0.09 20.09 14.66
CA LEU A 205 0.33 19.17 15.77
C LEU A 205 -0.15 19.74 17.11
N PHE A 206 0.05 21.05 17.33
CA PHE A 206 -0.47 21.75 18.48
C PHE A 206 -2.00 21.67 18.54
N LYS A 207 -2.68 21.91 17.41
CA LYS A 207 -4.15 21.81 17.31
C LYS A 207 -4.66 20.40 17.62
N LEU A 208 -3.88 19.37 17.27
CA LEU A 208 -4.22 17.96 17.51
C LEU A 208 -3.85 17.48 18.92
N GLY A 209 -3.16 18.30 19.72
CA GLY A 209 -2.73 17.94 21.07
C GLY A 209 -1.64 16.87 21.11
N LEU A 210 -0.86 16.74 20.03
CA LEU A 210 0.20 15.74 19.85
C LEU A 210 1.60 16.29 20.17
N GLU A 211 1.70 17.23 21.11
CA GLU A 211 3.00 17.78 21.50
C GLU A 211 3.92 16.70 22.11
N ALA A 212 5.18 16.72 21.67
CA ALA A 212 6.34 16.22 22.40
C ALA A 212 7.04 17.40 23.09
#